data_AF-A0A4Q4MG93-F1
#
_entry.id   AF-A0A4Q4MG93-F1
#
_cell.length_a   1.000
_cell.length_b   1.000
_cell.length_c   1.000
_cell.angle_alpha   90.00
_cell.angle_beta   90.00
_cell.angle_gamma   90.00
#
_symmetry.space_group_name_H-M   'P 1'
#
loop_
_entity.id
_entity.type
_entity.pdbx_description
1 polymer ?
#
loop_
_entity_poly.entity_id
_entity_poly.type
_entity_poly.pdbx_seq_one_letter_code
_entity_poly.pdbx_strand_id
1 'polypeptide(L)'
;MQVFSVLFSEGAGSTVTRYNDSISLVKYGEYVHSQIRRFIVVRTRQGFAYSVPIFTYNNQGTKKPGVVPSEHAIAFSYGYQPLLLPGEAELEKEPICIVMSQQEQALSTASRIFFGIQHPIQYNVKVKDLGYVHPDYLANFLGYWAMEHQIGTMQDVQDIGGGNDNDNDDSNTPTPGNSYPVFYNT
;
A
#
# COMPACT_ATOMS: atom_id res chain seq x y z
N MET A 1 2.09 -7.75 -10.50
CA MET A 1 1.91 -7.42 -9.08
C MET A 1 0.43 -7.36 -8.78
N GLN A 2 -0.07 -8.15 -7.82
CA GLN A 2 -1.52 -8.29 -7.57
C GLN A 2 -2.09 -7.04 -6.91
N VAL A 3 -3.30 -6.64 -7.33
CA VAL A 3 -4.14 -5.65 -6.68
C VAL A 3 -5.30 -6.36 -6.00
N PHE A 4 -5.54 -6.06 -4.74
CA PHE A 4 -6.60 -6.70 -3.95
C PHE A 4 -7.23 -5.69 -3.00
N SER A 5 -8.38 -6.03 -2.43
CA SER A 5 -8.93 -5.32 -1.28
C SER A 5 -9.10 -6.22 -0.07
N VAL A 6 -9.06 -5.60 1.11
CA VAL A 6 -9.16 -6.26 2.41
C VAL A 6 -9.98 -5.39 3.36
N LEU A 7 -10.74 -6.02 4.25
CA LEU A 7 -11.32 -5.32 5.39
C LEU A 7 -10.19 -4.94 6.34
N PHE A 8 -10.00 -3.64 6.54
CA PHE A 8 -8.90 -3.09 7.32
C PHE A 8 -9.46 -2.31 8.50
N SER A 9 -9.05 -2.68 9.71
CA SER A 9 -9.45 -2.01 10.95
C SER A 9 -8.30 -1.16 11.48
N GLU A 10 -8.59 0.09 11.78
CA GLU A 10 -7.63 1.03 12.38
C GLU A 10 -8.19 1.64 13.65
N GLY A 11 -7.31 2.09 14.54
CA GLY A 11 -7.73 2.86 15.72
C GLY A 11 -8.56 4.07 15.29
N ALA A 12 -9.73 4.23 15.91
CA ALA A 12 -10.57 5.39 15.71
C ALA A 12 -9.88 6.62 16.33
N GLY A 13 -9.58 7.63 15.51
CA GLY A 13 -9.06 8.91 16.01
C GLY A 13 -10.05 9.63 16.95
N SER A 14 -9.58 10.66 17.65
CA SER A 14 -10.35 11.39 18.68
C SER A 14 -11.61 12.14 18.19
N THR A 15 -11.90 12.14 16.89
CA THR A 15 -13.01 12.85 16.25
C THR A 15 -14.15 11.93 15.79
N VAL A 16 -14.19 10.69 16.27
CA VAL A 16 -15.13 9.69 15.76
C VAL A 16 -16.48 9.75 16.50
N THR A 17 -17.54 10.13 15.78
CA THR A 17 -18.92 10.11 16.27
C THR A 17 -19.48 8.68 16.18
N ARG A 18 -20.15 8.20 17.24
CA ARG A 18 -20.68 6.82 17.39
C ARG A 18 -21.74 6.39 16.34
N TYR A 19 -22.01 7.20 15.33
CA TYR A 19 -23.13 7.03 14.39
C TYR A 19 -22.74 6.39 13.04
N ASN A 20 -21.52 5.89 12.90
CA ASN A 20 -21.06 5.25 11.66
C ASN A 20 -20.99 3.72 11.82
N ASP A 21 -21.63 2.98 10.91
CA ASP A 21 -21.67 1.50 10.88
C ASP A 21 -20.28 0.85 10.76
N SER A 22 -19.26 1.65 10.45
CA SER A 22 -17.86 1.24 10.39
C SER A 22 -17.13 1.26 11.74
N ILE A 23 -17.77 1.67 12.85
CA ILE A 23 -17.11 1.78 14.15
C ILE A 23 -17.50 0.62 15.07
N SER A 24 -16.51 -0.05 15.64
CA SER A 24 -16.72 -1.13 16.61
C SER A 24 -16.00 -0.82 17.92
N LEU A 25 -16.68 -1.03 19.06
CA LEU A 25 -16.04 -1.08 20.37
C LEU A 25 -15.24 -2.38 20.46
N VAL A 26 -13.95 -2.29 20.69
CA VAL A 26 -13.03 -3.42 20.83
C VAL A 26 -12.54 -3.55 22.27
N LYS A 27 -11.68 -4.55 22.49
CA LYS A 27 -11.05 -4.78 23.79
C LYS A 27 -10.37 -3.49 24.29
N TYR A 28 -10.36 -3.32 25.61
CA TYR A 28 -9.82 -2.15 26.32
C TYR A 28 -10.65 -0.86 26.21
N GLY A 29 -11.90 -0.95 25.72
CA GLY A 29 -12.77 0.22 25.62
C GLY A 29 -12.44 1.14 24.44
N GLU A 30 -11.54 0.69 23.58
CA GLU A 30 -11.11 1.40 22.38
C GLU A 30 -12.12 1.22 21.24
N TYR A 31 -12.10 2.15 20.29
CA TYR A 31 -12.92 2.04 19.09
C TYR A 31 -12.03 1.80 17.87
N VAL A 32 -12.49 0.96 16.95
CA VAL A 32 -11.83 0.77 15.65
C VAL A 32 -12.77 1.19 14.54
N HIS A 33 -12.21 1.84 13.52
CA HIS A 33 -12.89 2.11 12.26
C HIS A 33 -12.49 1.05 11.24
N SER A 34 -13.46 0.30 10.75
CA SER A 34 -13.29 -0.76 9.76
C SER A 34 -13.73 -0.28 8.38
N GLN A 35 -12.85 -0.40 7.40
CA GLN A 35 -13.10 0.04 6.03
C GLN A 35 -12.44 -0.91 5.02
N ILE A 36 -13.02 -1.02 3.83
CA ILE A 36 -12.40 -1.75 2.73
C ILE A 36 -11.27 -0.91 2.16
N ARG A 37 -10.05 -1.46 2.17
CA ARG A 37 -8.86 -0.83 1.58
C ARG A 37 -8.34 -1.63 0.42
N ARG A 38 -7.82 -0.94 -0.58
CA ARG A 38 -7.18 -1.53 -1.76
C ARG A 38 -5.67 -1.46 -1.61
N PHE A 39 -4.98 -2.50 -2.04
CA PHE A 39 -3.54 -2.64 -1.93
C PHE A 39 -2.95 -3.24 -3.20
N ILE A 40 -1.69 -2.92 -3.46
CA ILE A 40 -0.87 -3.54 -4.49
C ILE A 40 0.32 -4.22 -3.83
N VAL A 41 0.52 -5.52 -4.09
CA VAL A 41 1.68 -6.26 -3.60
C VAL A 41 2.95 -5.69 -4.24
N VAL A 42 3.94 -5.33 -3.43
CA VAL A 42 5.28 -4.93 -3.89
C VAL A 42 6.31 -6.03 -3.68
N ARG A 43 6.12 -6.86 -2.64
CA ARG A 43 7.12 -7.85 -2.22
C ARG A 43 6.50 -8.93 -1.35
N THR A 44 6.69 -10.19 -1.73
CA THR A 44 6.23 -11.35 -0.97
C THR A 44 7.24 -11.76 0.11
N ARG A 45 6.73 -12.33 1.21
CA ARG A 45 7.49 -12.93 2.31
C ARG A 45 6.82 -14.25 2.72
N GLN A 46 7.44 -14.98 3.64
CA GLN A 46 6.81 -16.13 4.26
C GLN A 46 5.69 -15.65 5.19
N GLY A 47 4.45 -16.07 4.93
CA GLY A 47 3.28 -15.76 5.76
C GLY A 47 2.61 -14.39 5.54
N PHE A 48 3.23 -13.46 4.82
CA PHE A 48 2.68 -12.15 4.50
C PHE A 48 3.31 -11.54 3.24
N ALA A 49 2.71 -10.47 2.71
CA ALA A 49 3.31 -9.63 1.67
C ALA A 49 3.33 -8.17 2.08
N TYR A 50 4.41 -7.46 1.74
CA TYR A 50 4.41 -6.00 1.76
C TYR A 50 3.59 -5.48 0.60
N SER A 51 2.69 -4.56 0.90
CA SER A 51 1.77 -3.96 -0.07
C SER A 51 1.62 -2.46 0.17
N VAL A 52 1.49 -1.70 -0.91
CA VAL A 52 1.24 -0.25 -0.86
C VAL A 52 -0.25 0.04 -1.09
N PRO A 53 -0.86 1.01 -0.39
CA PRO A 53 -2.30 1.26 -0.50
C PRO A 53 -2.66 2.07 -1.74
N ILE A 54 -3.92 1.91 -2.18
CA ILE A 54 -4.59 2.81 -3.11
C ILE A 54 -5.70 3.56 -2.37
N PHE A 55 -5.64 4.89 -2.39
CA PHE A 55 -6.61 5.78 -1.76
C PHE A 55 -7.33 6.66 -2.78
N THR A 56 -8.58 7.00 -2.50
CA THR A 56 -9.29 8.07 -3.23
C THR A 56 -9.38 9.37 -2.43
N TYR A 57 -9.00 9.33 -1.14
CA TYR A 57 -9.12 10.44 -0.19
C TYR A 57 -10.52 11.06 -0.17
N ASN A 58 -11.57 10.23 -0.05
CA ASN A 58 -12.96 10.65 -0.19
C ASN A 58 -13.22 11.35 -1.54
N ASN A 59 -12.71 10.77 -2.63
CA ASN A 59 -12.76 11.28 -4.00
C ASN A 59 -12.08 12.64 -4.23
N GLN A 60 -11.13 13.03 -3.36
CA GLN A 60 -10.38 14.28 -3.50
C GLN A 60 -9.01 14.10 -4.16
N GLY A 61 -8.52 12.87 -4.32
CA GLY A 61 -7.15 12.64 -4.79
C GLY A 61 -6.14 13.33 -3.87
N THR A 62 -5.07 13.90 -4.42
CA THR A 62 -4.07 14.64 -3.63
C THR A 62 -4.50 16.04 -3.22
N LYS A 63 -5.74 16.47 -3.55
CA LYS A 63 -6.31 17.75 -3.05
C LYS A 63 -6.67 17.70 -1.56
N LYS A 64 -6.78 16.51 -0.99
CA LYS A 64 -7.08 16.34 0.43
C LYS A 64 -5.97 17.00 1.26
N PRO A 65 -6.30 17.92 2.21
CA PRO A 65 -5.28 18.54 3.05
C PRO A 65 -4.43 17.52 3.79
N GLY A 66 -3.11 17.70 3.75
CA GLY A 66 -2.12 16.81 4.37
C GLY A 66 -1.64 15.66 3.48
N VAL A 67 -2.18 15.50 2.26
CA VAL A 67 -1.61 14.55 1.28
C VAL A 67 -0.43 15.20 0.57
N VAL A 68 0.69 14.47 0.48
CA VAL A 68 1.92 14.92 -0.18
C VAL A 68 1.95 14.43 -1.63
N PRO A 69 1.78 15.29 -2.65
CA PRO A 69 1.64 14.84 -4.04
C PRO A 69 2.85 14.05 -4.57
N SER A 70 4.07 14.39 -4.16
CA SER A 70 5.29 13.73 -4.62
C SER A 70 5.34 12.24 -4.25
N GLU A 71 4.70 11.81 -3.16
CA GLU A 71 4.67 10.41 -2.69
C GLU A 71 3.64 9.54 -3.46
N HIS A 72 2.91 10.12 -4.42
CA HIS A 72 1.75 9.50 -5.06
C HIS A 72 1.90 9.35 -6.57
N ALA A 73 1.22 8.33 -7.11
CA ALA A 73 0.96 8.20 -8.54
C ALA A 73 -0.53 7.93 -8.80
N ILE A 74 -1.00 8.22 -10.01
CA ILE A 74 -2.35 7.84 -10.44
C ILE A 74 -2.42 6.31 -10.61
N ALA A 75 -3.40 5.65 -9.99
CA ALA A 75 -3.82 4.30 -10.40
C ALA A 75 -5.00 4.44 -11.36
N PHE A 76 -4.88 3.89 -12.57
CA PHE A 76 -5.96 3.92 -13.55
C PHE A 76 -6.20 2.53 -14.14
N SER A 77 -7.43 2.26 -14.57
CA SER A 77 -7.79 0.97 -15.16
C SER A 77 -7.37 0.88 -16.63
N TYR A 78 -6.92 -0.29 -17.07
CA TYR A 78 -6.64 -0.56 -18.48
C TYR A 78 -7.84 -0.22 -19.37
N GLY A 79 -7.57 0.46 -20.50
CA GLY A 79 -8.61 0.99 -21.39
C GLY A 79 -9.13 2.39 -21.02
N TYR A 80 -8.72 2.95 -19.87
CA TYR A 80 -9.04 4.32 -19.47
C TYR A 80 -7.80 5.21 -19.57
N GLN A 81 -8.01 6.53 -19.65
CA GLN A 81 -6.92 7.51 -19.60
C GLN A 81 -6.64 7.92 -18.14
N PRO A 82 -5.37 8.02 -17.73
CA PRO A 82 -5.02 8.57 -16.43
C PRO A 82 -5.30 10.07 -16.42
N LEU A 83 -6.03 10.54 -15.40
CA LEU A 83 -6.43 11.94 -15.29
C LEU A 83 -6.25 12.45 -13.86
N LEU A 84 -5.66 13.65 -13.75
CA LEU A 84 -5.73 14.47 -12.56
C LEU A 84 -7.15 15.01 -12.37
N LEU A 85 -7.56 15.17 -11.13
CA LEU A 85 -8.79 15.89 -10.81
C LEU A 85 -8.58 17.39 -11.06
N PRO A 86 -9.64 18.14 -11.40
CA PRO A 86 -9.55 19.60 -11.48
C PRO A 86 -8.99 20.19 -10.16
N GLY A 87 -7.92 20.98 -10.28
CA GLY A 87 -7.22 21.62 -9.16
C GLY A 87 -6.28 20.72 -8.37
N GLU A 88 -5.99 19.50 -8.86
CA GLU A 88 -4.96 18.63 -8.28
C GLU A 88 -3.57 19.07 -8.74
N ALA A 89 -2.57 18.91 -7.87
CA ALA A 89 -1.18 19.15 -8.22
C ALA A 89 -0.70 18.14 -9.27
N GLU A 90 0.23 18.54 -10.12
CA GLU A 90 0.97 17.60 -10.96
C GLU A 90 1.72 16.60 -10.08
N LEU A 91 1.75 15.33 -10.49
CA LEU A 91 2.44 14.27 -9.77
C LEU A 91 3.75 13.95 -10.46
N GLU A 92 4.82 13.80 -9.68
CA GLU A 92 6.16 13.47 -10.18
C GLU A 92 6.27 12.02 -10.66
N LYS A 93 5.42 11.13 -10.15
CA LYS A 93 5.38 9.72 -10.51
C LYS A 93 4.35 9.49 -11.61
N GLU A 94 4.78 8.84 -12.68
CA GLU A 94 3.93 8.52 -13.81
C GLU A 94 2.77 7.59 -13.40
N PRO A 95 1.61 7.67 -14.07
CA PRO A 95 0.48 6.81 -13.80
C PRO A 95 0.81 5.32 -13.94
N ILE A 96 0.19 4.49 -13.10
CA ILE A 96 0.31 3.04 -13.11
C ILE A 96 -1.00 2.41 -13.57
N CYS A 97 -0.93 1.65 -14.67
CA CYS A 97 -2.07 0.96 -15.25
C CYS A 97 -2.38 -0.33 -14.50
N ILE A 98 -3.65 -0.52 -14.13
CA ILE A 98 -4.20 -1.70 -13.47
C ILE A 98 -5.15 -2.42 -14.42
N VAL A 99 -4.87 -3.69 -14.70
CA VAL A 99 -5.80 -4.58 -15.39
C VAL A 99 -6.78 -5.11 -14.35
N MET A 100 -8.04 -4.71 -14.45
CA MET A 100 -9.09 -5.12 -13.52
C MET A 100 -9.53 -6.56 -13.79
N SER A 101 -9.86 -7.32 -12.75
CA SER A 101 -10.50 -8.64 -12.89
C SER A 101 -11.89 -8.52 -13.53
N GLN A 102 -12.36 -9.56 -14.24
CA GLN A 102 -13.52 -9.50 -15.15
C GLN A 102 -14.83 -8.95 -14.54
N GLN A 103 -15.04 -9.08 -13.23
CA GLN A 103 -16.26 -8.64 -12.54
C GLN A 103 -16.08 -7.32 -11.77
N GLU A 104 -14.88 -6.74 -11.80
CA GLU A 104 -14.59 -5.51 -11.08
C GLU A 104 -14.87 -4.27 -11.93
N GLN A 105 -15.41 -3.26 -11.27
CA GLN A 105 -15.57 -1.94 -11.87
C GLN A 105 -14.20 -1.26 -12.02
N ALA A 106 -14.12 -0.33 -12.98
CA ALA A 106 -12.95 0.51 -13.13
C ALA A 106 -12.66 1.31 -11.85
N LEU A 107 -11.38 1.63 -11.64
CA LEU A 107 -10.95 2.49 -10.56
C LEU A 107 -11.54 3.89 -10.73
N SER A 108 -11.88 4.53 -9.60
CA SER A 108 -12.25 5.95 -9.59
C SER A 108 -11.09 6.78 -10.14
N THR A 109 -11.39 7.84 -10.89
CA THR A 109 -10.39 8.82 -11.36
C THR A 109 -9.57 9.42 -10.21
N ALA A 110 -10.12 9.45 -9.00
CA ALA A 110 -9.44 9.93 -7.79
C ALA A 110 -8.44 8.93 -7.19
N SER A 111 -8.27 7.72 -7.75
CA SER A 111 -7.44 6.67 -7.17
C SER A 111 -5.94 7.00 -7.27
N ARG A 112 -5.27 7.06 -6.12
CA ARG A 112 -3.85 7.35 -5.99
C ARG A 112 -3.16 6.20 -5.26
N ILE A 113 -2.07 5.70 -5.84
CA ILE A 113 -1.14 4.81 -5.13
C ILE A 113 -0.34 5.69 -4.20
N PHE A 114 -0.27 5.33 -2.92
CA PHE A 114 0.57 6.03 -1.95
C PHE A 114 1.82 5.19 -1.66
N PHE A 115 2.97 5.63 -2.18
CA PHE A 115 4.23 4.88 -2.06
C PHE A 115 4.99 5.20 -0.77
N GLY A 116 4.67 6.26 -0.04
CA GLY A 116 5.36 6.63 1.21
C GLY A 116 5.06 5.69 2.40
N ILE A 117 4.16 4.71 2.21
CA ILE A 117 3.87 3.69 3.23
C ILE A 117 3.72 2.31 2.61
N GLN A 118 4.21 1.30 3.33
CA GLN A 118 3.94 -0.11 3.04
C GLN A 118 3.33 -0.81 4.26
N HIS A 119 2.40 -1.72 4.00
CA HIS A 119 1.75 -2.52 5.02
C HIS A 119 2.11 -4.00 4.83
N PRO A 120 2.51 -4.71 5.90
CA PRO A 120 2.55 -6.16 5.87
C PRO A 120 1.11 -6.72 5.94
N ILE A 121 0.69 -7.43 4.90
CA ILE A 121 -0.63 -8.07 4.81
C ILE A 121 -0.43 -9.58 4.94
N GLN A 122 -0.94 -10.16 6.02
CA GLN A 122 -0.84 -11.60 6.29
C GLN A 122 -1.68 -12.41 5.31
N TYR A 123 -1.22 -13.60 4.90
CA TYR A 123 -1.93 -14.44 3.92
C TYR A 123 -3.21 -15.10 4.45
N ASN A 124 -3.41 -15.11 5.77
CA ASN A 124 -4.62 -15.66 6.41
C ASN A 124 -5.81 -14.69 6.41
N VAL A 125 -5.62 -13.44 5.97
CA VAL A 125 -6.73 -12.47 5.88
C VAL A 125 -7.53 -12.71 4.61
N LYS A 126 -8.85 -12.53 4.70
CA LYS A 126 -9.72 -12.61 3.52
C LYS A 126 -9.51 -11.38 2.65
N VAL A 127 -9.14 -11.60 1.39
CA VAL A 127 -8.99 -10.55 0.39
C VAL A 127 -9.96 -10.78 -0.76
N LYS A 128 -10.37 -9.70 -1.41
CA LYS A 128 -11.05 -9.74 -2.70
C LYS A 128 -10.03 -9.42 -3.79
N ASP A 129 -9.95 -10.26 -4.81
CA ASP A 129 -9.11 -9.98 -5.97
C ASP A 129 -9.68 -8.78 -6.76
N LEU A 130 -8.81 -7.82 -7.09
CA LEU A 130 -9.18 -6.69 -7.93
C LEU A 130 -8.50 -6.68 -9.30
N GLY A 131 -7.43 -7.46 -9.48
CA GLY A 131 -6.65 -7.49 -10.72
C GLY A 131 -5.15 -7.37 -10.47
N TYR A 132 -4.43 -6.76 -11.41
CA TYR A 132 -2.96 -6.68 -11.36
C TYR A 132 -2.40 -5.47 -12.09
N VAL A 133 -1.20 -5.03 -11.69
CA VAL A 133 -0.44 -3.98 -12.41
C VAL A 133 -0.05 -4.50 -13.79
N HIS A 134 -0.36 -3.73 -14.84
CA HIS A 134 -0.02 -4.05 -16.22
C HIS A 134 1.50 -4.25 -16.38
N PRO A 135 1.96 -5.27 -17.12
CA PRO A 135 3.39 -5.62 -17.21
C PRO A 135 4.32 -4.46 -17.54
N ASP A 136 3.94 -3.61 -18.51
CA ASP A 136 4.74 -2.46 -18.95
C ASP A 136 4.97 -1.40 -17.85
N TYR A 137 4.13 -1.40 -16.81
CA TYR A 137 4.19 -0.44 -15.71
C TYR A 137 4.92 -1.01 -14.47
N LEU A 138 5.32 -2.29 -14.50
CA LEU A 138 5.94 -2.95 -13.34
C LEU A 138 7.27 -2.32 -12.94
N ALA A 139 8.10 -1.94 -13.90
CA ALA A 139 9.40 -1.32 -13.64
C ALA A 139 9.23 0.02 -12.91
N ASN A 140 8.34 0.89 -13.40
CA ASN A 140 8.02 2.17 -12.76
C ASN A 140 7.40 1.96 -11.38
N PHE A 141 6.41 1.07 -11.27
CA PHE A 141 5.75 0.77 -10.00
C PHE A 141 6.74 0.33 -8.90
N LEU A 142 7.64 -0.60 -9.22
CA LEU A 142 8.66 -1.06 -8.26
C LEU A 142 9.74 -0.01 -8.01
N GLY A 143 10.12 0.77 -9.02
CA GLY A 143 11.05 1.89 -8.86
C GLY A 143 10.52 2.97 -7.92
N TYR A 144 9.24 3.32 -8.03
CA TYR A 144 8.57 4.28 -7.15
C TYR A 144 8.52 3.78 -5.70
N TRP A 145 8.17 2.51 -5.50
CA TRP A 145 8.23 1.91 -4.17
C TRP A 145 9.66 1.92 -3.59
N ALA A 146 10.67 1.60 -4.41
CA ALA A 146 12.07 1.60 -3.98
C ALA A 146 12.55 3.00 -3.58
N MET A 147 12.23 4.05 -4.34
CA MET A 147 12.62 5.43 -4.02
C MET A 147 12.11 5.87 -2.65
N GLU A 148 10.86 5.57 -2.29
CA GLU A 148 10.30 5.96 -0.99
C GLU A 148 10.86 5.16 0.20
N HIS A 149 11.36 3.94 -0.04
CA HIS A 149 11.74 3.02 1.03
C HIS A 149 13.25 2.72 1.12
N GLN A 150 14.06 3.26 0.20
CA GLN A 150 15.53 3.14 0.23
C GLN A 150 16.23 4.33 0.91
N ILE A 151 15.51 5.43 1.19
CA ILE A 151 16.10 6.65 1.78
C ILE A 151 16.41 6.50 3.29
N GLY A 152 15.87 5.47 3.97
CA GLY A 152 16.02 5.30 5.43
C GLY A 152 17.11 4.34 5.92
N THR A 153 17.88 3.66 5.06
CA THR A 153 18.79 2.59 5.55
C THR A 153 20.23 3.04 5.83
N MET A 154 20.60 4.29 5.53
CA MET A 154 21.98 4.77 5.75
C MET A 154 22.11 6.08 6.55
N GLN A 155 21.05 6.87 6.71
CA GLN A 155 21.12 8.13 7.47
C GLN A 155 20.86 7.94 8.97
N ASP A 156 20.08 6.93 9.38
CA ASP A 156 19.67 6.73 10.78
C ASP A 156 20.67 5.91 11.62
N VAL A 157 21.74 5.40 11.01
CA VAL A 157 22.77 4.59 11.69
C VAL A 157 23.96 5.44 12.17
N GLN A 158 24.10 6.68 11.71
CA GLN A 158 25.27 7.52 12.07
C GLN A 158 25.11 8.33 13.36
N ASP A 159 23.91 8.41 13.95
CA ASP A 159 23.66 9.17 15.18
C ASP A 159 23.58 8.32 16.47
N ILE A 160 23.89 7.01 16.39
CA ILE A 160 24.01 6.15 17.58
C ILE A 160 25.31 5.35 17.49
N GLY A 161 26.37 5.84 18.13
CA GLY A 161 27.48 5.00 18.60
C GLY A 161 28.87 5.37 18.11
N GLY A 162 29.39 6.50 18.58
CA GLY A 162 30.84 6.60 18.80
C GLY A 162 31.24 5.65 19.92
N GLY A 163 31.79 4.49 19.55
CA GLY A 163 32.29 3.47 20.46
C GLY A 163 32.97 2.37 19.67
N ASN A 164 34.29 2.50 19.48
CA ASN A 164 35.15 1.40 19.07
C ASN A 164 34.96 0.24 20.04
N ASP A 165 34.73 -0.97 19.54
CA ASP A 165 35.42 -2.17 20.00
C ASP A 165 35.29 -3.26 18.92
N ASN A 166 36.44 -3.80 18.55
CA ASN A 166 36.58 -4.93 17.64
C ASN A 166 36.01 -6.19 18.30
N ASP A 167 35.36 -7.06 17.53
CA ASP A 167 35.65 -8.49 17.57
C ASP A 167 35.01 -9.23 16.38
N ASN A 168 35.79 -10.18 15.85
CA ASN A 168 35.49 -11.02 14.70
C ASN A 168 34.45 -12.11 15.03
N ASP A 169 33.72 -12.50 13.98
CA ASP A 169 33.63 -13.87 13.47
C ASP A 169 32.22 -14.45 13.30
N ASP A 170 32.11 -15.03 12.13
CA ASP A 170 31.40 -16.24 11.75
C ASP A 170 29.99 -16.24 11.17
N SER A 171 29.96 -17.05 10.11
CA SER A 171 29.00 -17.28 9.07
C SER A 171 27.82 -18.14 9.53
N ASN A 172 26.59 -17.83 9.09
CA ASN A 172 25.64 -18.87 8.74
C ASN A 172 24.49 -18.38 7.85
N THR A 173 24.19 -19.15 6.80
CA THR A 173 23.03 -18.96 5.92
C THR A 173 22.07 -20.14 6.07
N PRO A 174 20.74 -19.89 6.04
CA PRO A 174 19.81 -20.95 5.64
C PRO A 174 18.79 -20.50 4.57
N THR A 175 18.67 -21.31 3.51
CA THR A 175 17.48 -21.47 2.64
C THR A 175 16.59 -22.60 3.22
N PRO A 176 15.41 -23.02 2.67
CA PRO A 176 14.48 -22.49 1.64
C PRO A 176 12.98 -22.56 2.04
N GLY A 177 12.04 -22.12 1.17
CA GLY A 177 10.64 -22.60 1.19
C GLY A 177 9.60 -21.71 0.50
N ASN A 178 9.32 -21.96 -0.78
CA ASN A 178 8.25 -21.28 -1.54
C ASN A 178 6.87 -21.90 -1.22
N SER A 179 5.93 -21.09 -0.74
CA SER A 179 4.49 -21.37 -0.81
C SER A 179 3.73 -20.14 -1.31
N TYR A 180 2.91 -20.33 -2.35
CA TYR A 180 2.11 -19.27 -2.98
C TYR A 180 0.74 -19.11 -2.28
N PRO A 181 0.13 -17.92 -2.32
CA PRO A 181 -1.21 -17.68 -1.75
C PRO A 181 -2.32 -18.39 -2.54
N VAL A 182 -3.38 -18.80 -1.83
CA VAL A 182 -4.58 -19.44 -2.38
C VAL A 182 -5.66 -18.38 -2.59
N PHE A 183 -6.07 -18.18 -3.84
CA PHE A 183 -7.17 -17.28 -4.21
C PHE A 183 -8.49 -18.04 -4.18
N TYR A 184 -9.54 -17.44 -3.62
CA TYR A 184 -10.91 -17.94 -3.73
C TYR A 184 -11.69 -17.02 -4.67
N ASN A 185 -12.33 -17.61 -5.69
CA ASN A 185 -13.41 -16.94 -6.41
C ASN A 185 -14.67 -17.01 -5.54
N THR A 186 -15.23 -15.85 -5.19
CA THR A 186 -16.63 -15.74 -4.79
C THR A 186 -17.45 -15.31 -5.99
#